data_AF-A0A940B632-F1
#
_entry.id   AF-A0A940B632-F1
#
_cell.length_a   1.000
_cell.length_b   1.000
_cell.length_c   1.000
_cell.angle_alpha   90.00
_cell.angle_beta   90.00
_cell.angle_gamma   90.00
#
_symmetry.space_group_name_H-M   'P 1'
#
loop_
_entity.id
_entity.type
_entity.pdbx_description
1 polymer ?
#
loop_
_entity_poly.entity_id
_entity_poly.type
_entity_poly.pdbx_seq_one_letter_code
_entity_poly.pdbx_strand_id
1 'polypeptide(L)'
;MKSLKLIISLLALTACFSASAQKNSVHKGVHEITGDVKVEQMVEKHIEFNERVQTIPGYRVCIAKLSGANSRTQAFAMKNKFSGEHPGTGVYVVFDEPNFVVKVGDFRSRLEAYAFLQKIKGPYNGTIIKDNIFSSAIEPEELVPETDDDANE
;
A
#
# COMPACT_ATOMS: atom_id res chain seq x y z
N MET A 1 -70.65 -3.66 7.78
CA MET A 1 -70.15 -2.43 7.12
C MET A 1 -69.03 -1.69 7.88
N LYS A 2 -68.80 -1.94 9.17
CA LYS A 2 -67.71 -1.29 9.95
C LYS A 2 -66.33 -1.92 9.69
N SER A 3 -66.27 -3.26 9.52
CA SER A 3 -65.04 -4.01 9.19
C SER A 3 -64.52 -3.75 7.77
N LEU A 4 -65.41 -3.47 6.81
CA LEU A 4 -65.02 -3.15 5.43
C LEU A 4 -64.32 -1.78 5.32
N LYS A 5 -64.73 -0.81 6.14
CA LYS A 5 -64.08 0.52 6.22
C LYS A 5 -62.69 0.45 6.87
N LEU A 6 -62.47 -0.50 7.79
CA LEU A 6 -61.16 -0.77 8.39
C LEU A 6 -60.16 -1.37 7.40
N ILE A 7 -60.61 -2.26 6.52
CA ILE A 7 -59.76 -2.89 5.49
C ILE A 7 -59.36 -1.87 4.41
N ILE A 8 -60.27 -0.98 4.00
CA ILE A 8 -59.98 0.08 3.02
C ILE A 8 -59.03 1.13 3.61
N SER A 9 -59.16 1.44 4.91
CA SER A 9 -58.23 2.31 5.65
C SER A 9 -56.81 1.71 5.71
N LEU A 10 -56.70 0.40 5.96
CA LEU A 10 -55.41 -0.30 6.03
C LEU A 10 -54.71 -0.42 4.67
N LEU A 11 -55.49 -0.56 3.58
CA LEU A 11 -54.98 -0.61 2.21
C LEU A 11 -54.53 0.77 1.68
N ALA A 12 -55.10 1.86 2.19
CA ALA A 12 -54.69 3.23 1.85
C ALA A 12 -53.38 3.64 2.54
N LEU A 13 -53.08 3.07 3.71
CA LEU A 13 -51.87 3.41 4.47
C LEU A 13 -50.60 2.77 3.89
N THR A 14 -50.71 1.61 3.25
CA THR A 14 -49.59 0.92 2.59
C THR A 14 -49.20 1.55 1.24
N ALA A 15 -50.09 2.31 0.61
CA ALA A 15 -49.80 3.03 -0.64
C ALA A 15 -48.94 4.30 -0.44
N CYS A 16 -48.79 4.79 0.80
CA CYS A 16 -48.01 6.00 1.11
C CYS A 16 -46.52 5.73 1.46
N PHE A 17 -46.08 4.47 1.55
CA PHE A 17 -44.70 4.15 1.91
C PHE A 17 -43.74 4.06 0.70
N SER A 18 -44.23 4.14 -0.53
CA SER A 18 -43.41 4.06 -1.75
C SER A 18 -43.15 5.40 -2.44
N ALA A 19 -43.52 6.53 -1.84
CA ALA A 19 -43.44 7.85 -2.47
C ALA A 19 -42.26 8.73 -2.00
N SER A 20 -41.19 8.14 -1.47
CA SER A 20 -39.90 8.82 -1.26
C SER A 20 -38.77 8.04 -1.90
N ALA A 21 -38.85 7.83 -3.22
CA ALA A 21 -37.66 7.58 -4.00
C ALA A 21 -36.83 8.87 -3.98
N GLN A 22 -35.75 8.88 -3.20
CA GLN A 22 -34.75 9.94 -3.26
C GLN A 22 -34.22 10.00 -4.69
N LYS A 23 -34.77 10.93 -5.48
CA LYS A 23 -34.15 11.41 -6.70
C LYS A 23 -32.93 12.20 -6.24
N ASN A 24 -31.80 11.51 -6.08
CA ASN A 24 -30.50 12.15 -6.00
C ASN A 24 -30.27 12.81 -7.37
N SER A 25 -30.79 14.01 -7.53
CA SER A 25 -30.24 14.97 -8.47
C SER A 25 -28.84 15.27 -7.94
N VAL A 26 -27.86 14.47 -8.38
CA VAL A 26 -26.48 14.91 -8.40
C VAL A 26 -26.54 16.18 -9.24
N HIS A 27 -26.61 17.33 -8.59
CA HIS A 27 -26.21 18.58 -9.21
C HIS A 27 -24.74 18.37 -9.52
N LYS A 28 -24.50 17.83 -10.71
CA LYS A 28 -23.21 17.89 -11.39
C LYS A 28 -23.05 19.37 -11.66
N GLY A 29 -22.59 20.10 -10.64
CA GLY A 29 -21.91 21.35 -10.88
C GLY A 29 -20.80 20.98 -11.83
N VAL A 30 -20.98 21.29 -13.11
CA VAL A 30 -19.88 21.35 -14.06
C VAL A 30 -19.10 22.58 -13.63
N HIS A 31 -18.39 22.46 -12.52
CA HIS A 31 -17.15 23.18 -12.38
C HIS A 31 -16.28 22.56 -13.45
N GLU A 32 -16.06 23.31 -14.51
CA GLU A 32 -14.94 23.11 -15.41
C GLU A 32 -13.70 23.20 -14.52
N ILE A 33 -13.32 22.05 -13.95
CA ILE A 33 -12.04 21.90 -13.28
C ILE A 33 -11.06 21.91 -14.43
N THR A 34 -10.64 23.11 -14.83
CA THR A 34 -9.40 23.28 -15.57
C THR A 34 -8.30 22.81 -14.63
N GLY A 35 -8.11 21.49 -14.58
CA GLY A 35 -7.01 20.87 -13.88
C GLY A 35 -5.75 21.46 -14.47
N ASP A 36 -4.87 21.96 -13.62
CA ASP A 36 -3.53 22.31 -14.05
C ASP A 36 -2.92 21.06 -14.71
N VAL A 37 -2.31 21.22 -15.89
CA VAL A 37 -1.71 20.12 -16.68
C VAL A 37 -0.80 19.26 -15.80
N LYS A 38 -0.16 19.87 -14.80
CA LYS A 38 0.69 19.17 -13.83
C LYS A 38 -0.08 18.15 -12.97
N VAL A 39 -1.32 18.42 -12.59
CA VAL A 39 -2.15 17.50 -11.79
C VAL A 39 -2.54 16.29 -12.62
N GLU A 40 -2.95 16.50 -13.87
CA GLU A 40 -3.32 15.43 -14.79
C GLU A 40 -2.13 14.52 -15.09
N GLN A 41 -0.94 15.10 -15.34
CA GLN A 41 0.31 14.36 -15.48
C GLN A 41 0.67 13.53 -14.24
N MET A 42 0.43 14.05 -13.03
CA MET A 42 0.68 13.29 -11.80
C MET A 42 -0.28 12.09 -11.66
N VAL A 43 -1.55 12.27 -12.03
CA VAL A 43 -2.54 11.19 -12.00
C VAL A 43 -2.17 10.10 -13.01
N GLU A 44 -1.80 10.47 -14.24
CA GLU A 44 -1.38 9.52 -15.26
C GLU A 44 -0.14 8.73 -14.83
N LYS A 45 0.89 9.42 -14.31
CA LYS A 45 2.09 8.76 -13.74
C LYS A 45 1.74 7.80 -12.60
N HIS A 46 0.77 8.15 -11.75
CA HIS A 46 0.33 7.30 -10.65
C HIS A 46 -0.39 6.03 -11.14
N ILE A 47 -1.24 6.17 -12.16
CA ILE A 47 -1.92 5.04 -12.80
C ILE A 47 -0.88 4.09 -13.41
N GLU A 48 0.03 4.63 -14.22
CA GLU A 48 1.10 3.84 -14.83
C GLU A 48 1.97 3.11 -13.78
N PHE A 49 2.33 3.80 -12.69
CA PHE A 49 3.10 3.19 -11.61
C PHE A 49 2.35 2.01 -10.98
N ASN A 50 1.05 2.17 -10.70
CA ASN A 50 0.24 1.10 -10.11
C ASN A 50 0.04 -0.08 -11.06
N GLU A 51 -0.08 0.18 -12.37
CA GLU A 51 -0.18 -0.88 -13.39
C GLU A 51 1.14 -1.65 -13.54
N ARG A 52 2.28 -0.96 -13.49
CA ARG A 52 3.62 -1.55 -13.55
C ARG A 52 3.97 -2.32 -12.28
N VAL A 53 3.62 -1.79 -11.11
CA VAL A 53 4.06 -2.31 -9.81
C VAL A 53 2.94 -3.10 -9.15
N GLN A 54 2.73 -4.33 -9.61
CA GLN A 54 1.76 -5.23 -8.99
C GLN A 54 2.34 -5.86 -7.72
N THR A 55 1.86 -5.36 -6.57
CA THR A 55 2.15 -5.96 -5.27
C THR A 55 1.05 -6.91 -4.83
N ILE A 56 1.43 -7.95 -4.10
CA ILE A 56 0.51 -8.91 -3.49
C ILE A 56 0.80 -9.02 -1.99
N PRO A 57 -0.20 -9.36 -1.16
CA PRO A 57 0.04 -9.65 0.24
C PRO A 57 1.02 -10.82 0.41
N GLY A 58 2.02 -10.64 1.26
CA GLY A 58 3.05 -11.65 1.52
C GLY A 58 3.82 -11.39 2.82
N TYR A 59 5.06 -11.84 2.84
CA TYR A 59 5.93 -11.79 4.00
C TYR A 59 7.34 -11.35 3.61
N ARG A 60 7.98 -10.59 4.50
CA ARG A 60 9.40 -10.23 4.42
C ARG A 60 10.09 -10.54 5.74
N VAL A 61 11.42 -10.65 5.71
CA VAL A 61 12.23 -10.76 6.92
C VAL A 61 12.82 -9.39 7.24
N CYS A 62 12.45 -8.81 8.38
CA CYS A 62 13.04 -7.59 8.91
C CYS A 62 14.35 -7.93 9.62
N ILE A 63 15.49 -7.46 9.13
CA ILE A 63 16.81 -7.75 9.70
C ILE A 63 17.33 -6.66 10.65
N ALA A 64 16.83 -5.43 10.56
CA ALA A 64 17.17 -4.35 11.48
C ALA A 64 16.07 -3.30 11.59
N LYS A 65 16.01 -2.67 12.76
CA LYS A 65 15.25 -1.45 13.04
C LYS A 65 16.19 -0.48 13.74
N LEU A 66 16.47 0.66 13.12
CA LEU A 66 17.49 1.60 13.55
C LEU A 66 16.88 2.97 13.80
N SER A 67 17.24 3.62 14.90
CA SER A 67 16.80 4.97 15.25
C SER A 67 17.99 5.89 15.53
N GLY A 68 17.80 7.21 15.44
CA GLY A 68 18.79 8.23 15.77
C GLY A 68 19.47 8.86 14.55
N ALA A 69 20.37 9.83 14.78
CA ALA A 69 20.92 10.71 13.74
C ALA A 69 21.59 9.96 12.57
N ASN A 70 22.28 8.84 12.84
CA ASN A 70 23.00 8.07 11.83
C ASN A 70 22.25 6.84 11.33
N SER A 71 20.97 6.69 11.68
CA SER A 71 20.18 5.50 11.37
C SER A 71 19.97 5.28 9.87
N ARG A 72 19.77 6.36 9.10
CA ARG A 72 19.68 6.32 7.63
C ARG A 72 20.93 5.69 7.04
N THR A 73 22.10 6.28 7.29
CA THR A 73 23.38 5.81 6.75
C THR A 73 23.67 4.36 7.15
N GLN A 74 23.39 3.98 8.40
CA GLN A 74 23.56 2.60 8.86
C GLN A 74 22.61 1.62 8.17
N ALA A 75 21.36 2.01 7.92
CA ALA A 75 20.40 1.17 7.20
C ALA A 75 20.83 0.92 5.75
N PHE A 76 21.30 1.95 5.05
CA PHE A 76 21.83 1.81 3.69
C PHE A 76 23.14 1.02 3.65
N ALA A 77 24.03 1.19 4.63
CA ALA A 77 25.22 0.35 4.75
C ALA A 77 24.85 -1.14 4.93
N MET A 78 23.81 -1.43 5.72
CA MET A 78 23.29 -2.78 5.89
C MET A 78 22.62 -3.31 4.61
N LYS A 79 21.88 -2.48 3.87
CA LYS A 79 21.36 -2.82 2.52
C LYS A 79 22.49 -3.30 1.63
N ASN A 80 23.55 -2.52 1.51
CA ASN A 80 24.67 -2.80 0.61
C ASN A 80 25.41 -4.07 1.03
N LYS A 81 25.65 -4.23 2.34
CA LYS A 81 26.27 -5.44 2.88
C LYS A 81 25.45 -6.69 2.57
N PHE A 82 24.15 -6.67 2.88
CA PHE A 82 23.28 -7.82 2.65
C PHE A 82 23.16 -8.16 1.16
N SER A 83 23.02 -7.14 0.30
CA SER A 83 22.92 -7.33 -1.15
C SER A 83 24.18 -7.99 -1.73
N GLY A 84 25.37 -7.64 -1.19
CA GLY A 84 26.62 -8.29 -1.57
C GLY A 84 26.75 -9.74 -1.09
N GLU A 85 26.25 -10.05 0.11
CA GLU A 85 26.29 -11.42 0.68
C GLU A 85 25.21 -12.34 0.09
N HIS A 86 24.07 -11.78 -0.32
CA HIS A 86 22.90 -12.51 -0.79
C HIS A 86 22.41 -11.96 -2.15
N PRO A 87 23.18 -12.16 -3.23
CA PRO A 87 22.78 -11.71 -4.56
C PRO A 87 21.44 -12.33 -4.97
N GLY A 88 20.56 -11.53 -5.58
CA GLY A 88 19.22 -11.94 -6.01
C GLY A 88 18.16 -11.97 -4.91
N THR A 89 18.49 -11.59 -3.67
CA THR A 89 17.48 -11.31 -2.65
C THR A 89 17.22 -9.81 -2.56
N GLY A 90 15.99 -9.38 -2.80
CA GLY A 90 15.62 -7.97 -2.69
C GLY A 90 15.83 -7.42 -1.27
N VAL A 91 16.36 -6.21 -1.16
CA VAL A 91 16.60 -5.51 0.11
C VAL A 91 15.95 -4.14 0.09
N TYR A 92 15.15 -3.86 1.10
CA TYR A 92 14.29 -2.68 1.17
C TYR A 92 14.59 -1.92 2.46
N VAL A 93 14.83 -0.61 2.33
CA VAL A 93 14.93 0.30 3.48
C VAL A 93 13.68 1.14 3.50
N VAL A 94 12.90 1.03 4.58
CA VAL A 94 11.65 1.78 4.76
C VAL A 94 11.79 2.67 5.98
N PHE A 95 11.36 3.91 5.87
CA PHE A 95 11.22 4.80 7.01
C PHE A 95 9.85 4.59 7.66
N ASP A 96 9.86 4.01 8.85
CA ASP A 96 8.70 3.75 9.71
C ASP A 96 8.94 4.51 11.01
N GLU A 97 8.47 5.76 11.06
CA GLU A 97 8.83 6.76 12.06
C GLU A 97 8.81 6.19 13.50
N PRO A 98 9.87 6.42 14.30
CA PRO A 98 11.11 7.17 14.01
C PRO A 98 12.26 6.31 13.45
N ASN A 99 11.98 5.12 12.90
CA ASN A 99 12.98 4.11 12.60
C ASN A 99 13.22 3.92 11.10
N PHE A 100 14.46 3.63 10.73
CA PHE A 100 14.79 2.99 9.46
C PHE A 100 14.74 1.47 9.63
N VAL A 101 13.86 0.83 8.89
CA VAL A 101 13.62 -0.61 8.93
C VAL A 101 14.20 -1.25 7.67
N VAL A 102 15.08 -2.23 7.85
CA VAL A 102 15.69 -2.99 6.75
C VAL A 102 14.98 -4.32 6.63
N LYS A 103 14.32 -4.54 5.49
CA LYS A 103 13.55 -5.74 5.16
C LYS A 103 14.18 -6.46 3.97
N VAL A 104 14.15 -7.78 3.97
CA VAL A 104 14.76 -8.60 2.90
C VAL A 104 13.82 -9.70 2.43
N GLY A 105 13.93 -9.99 1.14
CA GLY A 105 13.20 -11.04 0.42
C GLY A 105 11.72 -10.75 0.25
N ASP A 106 11.10 -11.51 -0.66
CA ASP A 106 9.68 -11.45 -0.99
C ASP A 106 9.12 -12.87 -0.96
N PHE A 107 8.37 -13.20 0.10
CA PHE A 107 7.90 -14.56 0.37
C PHE A 107 6.38 -14.64 0.33
N ARG A 108 5.85 -15.62 -0.41
CA ARG A 108 4.39 -15.81 -0.52
C ARG A 108 3.82 -16.46 0.74
N SER A 109 4.62 -17.27 1.42
CA SER A 109 4.20 -17.95 2.66
C SER A 109 5.10 -17.62 3.85
N ARG A 110 4.52 -17.69 5.06
CA ARG A 110 5.28 -17.55 6.31
C ARG A 110 6.34 -18.64 6.47
N LEU A 111 6.08 -19.85 5.95
CA LEU A 111 7.02 -20.97 6.01
C LEU A 111 8.25 -20.72 5.15
N GLU A 112 8.09 -20.17 3.94
CA GLU A 112 9.21 -19.74 3.09
C GLU A 112 10.06 -18.68 3.78
N ALA A 113 9.43 -17.64 4.34
CA ALA A 113 10.12 -16.60 5.09
C ALA A 113 10.87 -17.17 6.30
N TYR A 114 10.30 -18.16 6.98
CA TYR A 114 10.94 -18.84 8.10
C TYR A 114 12.14 -19.67 7.66
N ALA A 115 12.00 -20.45 6.57
CA ALA A 115 13.11 -21.22 6.01
C ALA A 115 14.26 -20.29 5.60
N PHE A 116 13.95 -19.15 4.98
CA PHE A 116 14.94 -18.13 4.65
C PHE A 116 15.60 -17.53 5.91
N LEU A 117 14.80 -17.17 6.91
CA LEU A 117 15.32 -16.66 8.19
C LEU A 117 16.29 -17.66 8.84
N GLN A 118 16.02 -18.97 8.79
CA GLN A 118 16.97 -19.97 9.30
C GLN A 118 18.28 -20.01 8.50
N LYS A 119 18.26 -19.74 7.19
CA LYS A 119 19.47 -19.71 6.34
C LYS A 119 20.38 -18.53 6.66
N ILE A 120 19.80 -17.36 6.95
CA ILE A 120 20.57 -16.14 7.26
C ILE A 120 20.86 -15.97 8.76
N LYS A 121 20.37 -16.90 9.59
CA LYS A 121 20.49 -16.85 11.04
C LYS A 121 21.96 -16.89 11.44
N GLY A 122 22.35 -15.99 12.34
CA GLY A 122 23.74 -15.84 12.79
C GLY A 122 24.19 -14.39 12.59
N PRO A 123 24.67 -14.02 11.38
CA PRO A 123 25.03 -12.63 11.09
C PRO A 123 23.81 -11.69 11.15
N TYR A 124 22.61 -12.23 10.92
CA TYR A 124 21.36 -11.48 10.96
C TYR A 124 20.35 -12.11 11.93
N ASN A 125 19.84 -11.30 12.85
CA ASN A 125 18.76 -11.68 13.77
C ASN A 125 17.45 -11.05 13.27
N GLY A 126 16.84 -11.71 12.28
CA GLY A 126 15.63 -11.20 11.63
C GLY A 126 14.31 -11.63 12.27
N THR A 127 13.24 -10.88 11.98
CA THR A 127 11.86 -11.21 12.35
C THR A 127 10.97 -11.22 11.11
N ILE A 128 10.04 -12.18 11.01
CA ILE A 128 9.10 -12.27 9.88
C ILE A 128 7.95 -11.28 10.08
N ILE A 129 7.71 -10.42 9.11
CA ILE A 129 6.62 -9.45 9.07
C ILE A 129 5.71 -9.70 7.87
N LYS A 130 4.44 -9.30 7.98
CA LYS A 130 3.52 -9.23 6.83
C LYS A 130 3.80 -7.93 6.07
N ASP A 131 3.84 -8.00 4.75
CA ASP A 131 4.08 -6.84 3.89
C ASP A 131 3.44 -7.06 2.52
N ASN A 132 3.36 -6.01 1.70
CA ASN A 132 3.08 -6.15 0.29
C ASN A 132 4.39 -6.43 -0.45
N ILE A 133 4.46 -7.56 -1.14
CA ILE A 133 5.63 -8.03 -1.87
C ILE A 133 5.42 -7.88 -3.37
N PHE A 134 6.50 -7.76 -4.13
CA PHE A 134 6.40 -7.69 -5.59
C PHE A 134 6.06 -9.07 -6.18
N SER A 135 5.07 -9.12 -7.07
CA SER A 135 4.59 -10.38 -7.67
C SER A 135 5.57 -10.96 -8.70
N SER A 136 6.32 -10.08 -9.37
CA SER A 136 7.38 -10.38 -10.36
C SER A 136 8.69 -9.71 -9.94
N ALA A 137 9.83 -10.30 -10.34
CA ALA A 137 11.20 -9.86 -10.05
C ALA A 137 11.53 -8.50 -10.70
N ILE A 138 10.88 -7.44 -10.25
CA ILE A 138 11.29 -6.07 -10.50
C ILE A 138 12.46 -5.83 -9.55
N GLU A 139 13.64 -5.59 -10.10
CA GLU A 139 14.84 -5.28 -9.32
C GLU A 139 14.55 -4.04 -8.45
N PRO A 140 14.81 -4.09 -7.12
CA PRO A 140 14.49 -3.00 -6.19
C PRO A 140 15.14 -1.65 -6.53
N GLU A 141 16.15 -1.64 -7.41
CA GLU A 141 16.88 -0.44 -7.85
C GLU A 141 15.96 0.58 -8.56
N GLU A 142 14.88 0.12 -9.20
CA GLU A 142 13.95 0.99 -9.96
C GLU A 142 12.89 1.68 -9.08
N LEU A 143 12.79 1.30 -7.80
CA LEU A 143 11.76 1.76 -6.86
C LEU A 143 12.25 2.70 -5.77
N VAL A 144 13.52 3.11 -5.81
CA VAL A 144 13.95 4.25 -5.02
C VAL A 144 13.23 5.44 -5.64
N PRO A 145 12.28 6.11 -4.93
CA PRO A 145 11.88 7.44 -5.39
C PRO A 145 13.18 8.20 -5.57
N GLU A 146 13.39 8.85 -6.72
CA GLU A 146 14.35 9.93 -6.76
C GLU A 146 13.91 10.89 -5.65
N THR A 147 14.43 10.69 -4.43
CA THR A 147 14.35 11.69 -3.40
C THR A 147 15.16 12.79 -4.01
N ASP A 148 14.52 13.92 -4.26
CA ASP A 148 15.13 15.15 -4.75
C ASP A 148 16.38 15.44 -3.88
N ASP A 149 17.50 14.79 -4.19
CA ASP A 149 18.81 15.04 -3.60
C ASP A 149 19.31 16.42 -4.09
N ASP A 150 18.53 17.07 -4.96
CA ASP A 150 18.70 18.43 -5.48
C ASP A 150 17.92 19.50 -4.67
N ALA A 151 17.20 19.15 -3.59
CA ALA A 151 16.46 20.15 -2.81
C ALA A 151 17.34 20.99 -1.85
N ASN A 152 18.65 20.82 -1.88
CA ASN A 152 19.62 21.68 -1.18
C ASN A 152 20.83 21.98 -2.06
N GLU A 153 20.63 22.83 -3.07
CA GLU A 153 21.66 23.76 -3.57
C GLU A 153 21.11 25.19 -3.61
#